data_AF-A0A6I0E6U6-F1
#
_entry.id   AF-A0A6I0E6U6-F1
#
_cell.length_a   1.000
_cell.length_b   1.000
_cell.length_c   1.000
_cell.angle_alpha   90.00
_cell.angle_beta   90.00
_cell.angle_gamma   90.00
#
_symmetry.space_group_name_H-M   'P 1'
#
loop_
_entity.id
_entity.type
_entity.pdbx_description
1 polymer ?
#
loop_
_entity_poly.entity_id
_entity_poly.type
_entity_poly.pdbx_seq_one_letter_code
_entity_poly.pdbx_strand_id
1 'polypeptide(L)'
;MKNLVISKSRVRNYLSEKLAKNVLKSDENDLILVLRYNALGGFEFLSDEDLFENFNSSLPEIDFVEMVGSDDTHLHLAVKPEHKDEEDAILIDVKRALQII
;
A
#
# COMPACT_ATOMS: atom_id res chain seq x y z
N MET A 1 -46.09 7.49 4.52
CA MET A 1 -44.83 8.02 3.94
C MET A 1 -44.68 7.47 2.53
N LYS A 2 -44.14 8.25 1.58
CA LYS A 2 -43.85 7.75 0.23
C LYS A 2 -42.49 7.06 0.24
N ASN A 3 -42.41 5.86 -0.32
CA ASN A 3 -41.17 5.08 -0.41
C ASN A 3 -40.57 5.18 -1.82
N LEU A 4 -39.25 5.32 -1.90
CA LEU A 4 -38.49 5.18 -3.15
C LEU A 4 -37.84 3.78 -3.16
N VAL A 5 -38.04 3.04 -4.25
CA VAL A 5 -37.42 1.73 -4.44
C VAL A 5 -36.35 1.85 -5.53
N ILE A 6 -35.11 1.49 -5.21
CA ILE A 6 -33.98 1.49 -6.13
C ILE A 6 -33.34 0.09 -6.16
N SER A 7 -32.88 -0.36 -7.33
CA SER A 7 -32.19 -1.64 -7.42
C SER A 7 -30.82 -1.58 -6.77
N LYS A 8 -30.45 -2.66 -6.07
CA LYS A 8 -29.11 -2.79 -5.47
C LYS A 8 -27.99 -2.65 -6.51
N SER A 9 -28.21 -3.13 -7.73
CA SER A 9 -27.27 -3.00 -8.84
C SER A 9 -27.04 -1.54 -9.23
N ARG A 10 -28.08 -0.69 -9.23
CA ARG A 10 -27.95 0.74 -9.53
C ARG A 10 -27.13 1.45 -8.46
N VAL A 11 -27.33 1.11 -7.19
CA VAL A 11 -26.53 1.65 -6.08
C VAL A 11 -25.07 1.23 -6.21
N ARG A 12 -24.80 -0.06 -6.43
CA ARG A 12 -23.43 -0.57 -6.62
C ARG A 12 -22.71 0.12 -7.77
N ASN A 13 -23.34 0.20 -8.96
CA ASN A 13 -22.73 0.81 -10.13
C ASN A 13 -22.41 2.29 -9.88
N TYR A 14 -23.33 3.02 -9.24
CA TYR A 14 -23.10 4.41 -8.87
C TYR A 14 -21.92 4.57 -7.91
N LEU A 15 -21.81 3.72 -6.89
CA LEU A 15 -20.70 3.75 -5.94
C LEU A 15 -19.37 3.40 -6.61
N SER A 16 -19.32 2.40 -7.49
CA SER A 16 -18.12 2.03 -8.25
C SER A 16 -17.67 3.15 -9.18
N GLU A 17 -18.59 3.77 -9.92
CA GLU A 17 -18.28 4.92 -10.78
C GLU A 17 -17.78 6.12 -9.98
N LYS A 18 -18.38 6.38 -8.81
CA LYS A 18 -17.94 7.44 -7.90
C LYS A 18 -16.53 7.18 -7.37
N LEU A 19 -16.24 5.94 -6.96
CA LEU A 19 -14.92 5.54 -6.46
C LEU A 19 -13.84 5.72 -7.55
N ALA A 20 -14.08 5.20 -8.76
CA ALA A 20 -13.15 5.35 -9.87
C ALA A 20 -12.86 6.82 -10.20
N LYS A 21 -13.90 7.67 -10.20
CA LYS A 21 -13.74 9.12 -10.43
C LYS A 21 -12.95 9.80 -9.32
N ASN A 22 -13.12 9.37 -8.07
CA ASN A 22 -12.37 9.92 -6.95
C ASN A 22 -10.89 9.55 -7.09
N VAL A 23 -10.57 8.27 -7.30
CA VAL A 23 -9.19 7.79 -7.51
C VAL A 23 -8.50 8.55 -8.65
N LEU A 24 -9.17 8.80 -9.77
CA LEU A 24 -8.58 9.53 -10.91
C LEU A 24 -8.33 11.02 -10.66
N LYS A 25 -8.96 11.60 -9.63
CA LYS A 25 -8.87 13.04 -9.30
C LYS A 25 -8.14 13.32 -8.00
N SER A 26 -7.89 12.30 -7.22
CA SER A 26 -7.15 12.35 -5.96
C SER A 26 -5.69 12.69 -6.22
N ASP A 27 -5.12 13.48 -5.31
CA ASP A 27 -3.67 13.61 -5.23
C ASP A 27 -3.05 12.35 -4.56
N GLU A 28 -1.73 12.28 -4.53
CA GLU A 28 -1.00 11.13 -4.00
C GLU A 28 -1.34 10.85 -2.53
N ASN A 29 -1.56 11.89 -1.71
CA ASN A 29 -1.91 11.74 -0.30
C ASN A 29 -3.31 11.16 -0.12
N ASP A 30 -4.27 11.61 -0.94
CA ASP A 30 -5.62 11.04 -0.98
C ASP A 30 -5.60 9.57 -1.42
N LEU A 31 -4.73 9.19 -2.35
CA LEU A 31 -4.56 7.81 -2.81
C LEU A 31 -3.91 6.93 -1.73
N ILE A 32 -2.92 7.45 -1.00
CA ILE A 32 -2.30 6.76 0.14
C ILE A 32 -3.33 6.56 1.26
N LEU A 33 -4.21 7.53 1.52
CA LEU A 33 -5.33 7.34 2.45
C LEU A 33 -6.29 6.26 1.95
N VAL A 34 -6.60 6.21 0.66
CA VAL A 34 -7.40 5.11 0.09
C VAL A 34 -6.70 3.77 0.28
N LEU A 35 -5.38 3.67 0.07
CA LEU A 35 -4.62 2.44 0.31
C LEU A 35 -4.63 2.06 1.79
N ARG A 36 -4.36 3.01 2.70
CA ARG A 36 -4.32 2.80 4.16
C ARG A 36 -5.66 2.43 4.78
N TYR A 37 -6.79 2.70 4.11
CA TYR A 37 -8.14 2.50 4.68
C TYR A 37 -9.10 1.67 3.80
N ASN A 38 -8.75 1.28 2.58
CA ASN A 38 -9.62 0.52 1.66
C ASN A 38 -9.00 -0.78 1.11
N ALA A 39 -8.13 -1.47 1.85
CA ALA A 39 -7.86 -2.88 1.59
C ALA A 39 -9.16 -3.69 1.82
N LEU A 40 -10.04 -3.73 0.80
CA LEU A 40 -11.18 -4.63 0.54
C LEU A 40 -11.99 -5.19 1.73
N GLY A 41 -12.12 -4.46 2.84
CA GLY A 41 -12.86 -4.92 4.03
C GLY A 41 -13.38 -3.81 4.95
N GLY A 42 -12.82 -2.61 4.85
CA GLY A 42 -13.30 -1.42 5.54
C GLY A 42 -12.61 -1.19 6.89
N PHE A 43 -12.30 0.08 7.15
CA PHE A 43 -12.00 0.67 8.46
C PHE A 43 -10.77 0.17 9.23
N GLU A 44 -10.00 -0.80 8.73
CA GLU A 44 -8.73 -1.18 9.36
C GLU A 44 -7.61 -0.25 8.88
N PHE A 45 -6.96 0.41 9.85
CA PHE A 45 -5.75 1.18 9.65
C PHE A 45 -4.63 0.23 9.25
N LEU A 46 -4.02 0.40 8.07
CA LEU A 46 -2.78 -0.29 7.75
C LEU A 46 -1.67 0.20 8.69
N SER A 47 -1.20 -0.71 9.55
CA SER A 47 0.02 -0.52 10.33
C SER A 47 1.23 -0.39 9.39
N ASP A 48 2.37 0.04 9.94
CA ASP A 48 3.60 0.13 9.15
C ASP A 48 4.09 -1.27 8.73
N GLU A 49 3.80 -2.28 9.55
CA GLU A 49 3.98 -3.70 9.23
C GLU A 49 3.13 -4.11 8.03
N ASP A 50 1.83 -3.79 8.03
CA ASP A 50 0.94 -4.14 6.90
C ASP A 50 1.35 -3.40 5.62
N LEU A 51 1.83 -2.16 5.74
CA LEU A 51 2.35 -1.39 4.62
C LEU A 51 3.61 -2.07 4.05
N PHE A 52 4.52 -2.52 4.92
CA PHE A 52 5.72 -3.25 4.51
C PHE A 52 5.36 -4.59 3.86
N GLU A 53 4.41 -5.36 4.38
CA GLU A 53 3.98 -6.62 3.74
C GLU A 53 3.42 -6.39 2.34
N ASN A 54 2.57 -5.38 2.17
CA ASN A 54 2.06 -5.00 0.85
C ASN A 54 3.20 -4.56 -0.08
N PHE A 55 4.13 -3.77 0.43
CA PHE A 55 5.31 -3.34 -0.32
C PHE A 55 6.18 -4.51 -0.75
N ASN A 56 6.45 -5.46 0.15
CA ASN A 56 7.20 -6.68 -0.13
C ASN A 56 6.52 -7.52 -1.22
N SER A 57 5.18 -7.64 -1.18
CA SER A 57 4.42 -8.36 -2.20
C SER A 57 4.49 -7.74 -3.60
N SER A 58 4.90 -6.47 -3.70
CA SER A 58 4.91 -5.70 -4.95
C SER A 58 6.24 -5.73 -5.70
N LEU A 59 7.36 -6.05 -5.03
CA LEU A 59 8.70 -6.02 -5.59
C LEU A 59 9.56 -7.20 -5.08
N PRO A 60 10.02 -8.11 -5.97
CA PRO A 60 10.84 -9.25 -5.56
C PRO A 60 12.15 -8.88 -4.84
N GLU A 61 12.72 -7.73 -5.15
CA GLU A 61 13.97 -7.25 -4.54
C GLU A 61 13.82 -6.97 -3.02
N ILE A 62 12.59 -6.75 -2.56
CA ILE A 62 12.28 -6.48 -1.15
C ILE A 62 12.24 -7.77 -0.32
N ASP A 63 12.12 -8.94 -0.95
CA ASP A 63 12.05 -10.23 -0.25
C ASP A 63 13.32 -10.52 0.58
N PHE A 64 14.44 -9.87 0.26
CA PHE A 64 15.72 -10.02 0.97
C PHE A 64 15.90 -9.06 2.15
N VAL A 65 14.98 -8.12 2.35
CA VAL A 65 15.02 -7.18 3.47
C VAL A 65 13.89 -7.44 4.46
N GLU A 66 14.08 -7.00 5.69
CA GLU A 66 13.08 -7.01 6.75
C GLU A 66 12.94 -5.63 7.38
N MET A 67 11.75 -5.33 7.90
CA MET A 67 11.53 -4.12 8.67
C MET A 67 12.15 -4.27 10.07
N VAL A 68 13.06 -3.39 10.42
CA VAL A 68 13.71 -3.33 11.75
C VAL A 68 13.15 -2.24 12.64
N GLY A 69 12.29 -1.37 12.09
CA GLY A 69 11.51 -0.38 12.83
C GLY A 69 10.84 0.62 11.90
N SER A 70 10.06 1.53 12.48
CA SER A 70 9.50 2.70 11.81
C SER A 70 9.52 3.92 12.72
N ASP A 71 9.47 5.10 12.12
CA ASP A 71 9.19 6.37 12.78
C ASP A 71 8.09 7.12 12.02
N ASP A 72 7.72 8.31 12.49
CA ASP A 72 6.64 9.13 11.92
C ASP A 72 6.80 9.42 10.41
N THR A 73 8.02 9.27 9.87
CA THR A 73 8.38 9.66 8.51
C THR A 73 9.04 8.55 7.69
N HIS A 74 9.55 7.47 8.30
CA HIS A 74 10.33 6.45 7.60
C HIS A 74 10.04 5.02 8.07
N LEU A 75 10.14 4.08 7.12
CA LEU A 75 10.32 2.66 7.41
C LEU A 75 11.83 2.35 7.39
N HIS A 76 12.34 1.75 8.46
CA HIS A 76 13.73 1.33 8.57
C HIS A 76 13.84 -0.13 8.15
N LEU A 77 14.56 -0.37 7.06
CA LEU A 77 14.74 -1.71 6.47
C LEU A 77 16.20 -2.15 6.63
N ALA A 78 16.40 -3.45 6.90
CA ALA A 78 17.72 -4.08 6.93
C ALA A 78 17.72 -5.36 6.09
N VAL A 79 18.88 -5.76 5.59
CA VAL A 79 19.02 -7.06 4.91
C VAL A 79 18.84 -8.18 5.92
N LYS A 80 18.04 -9.19 5.57
CA LYS A 80 17.81 -10.36 6.43
C LYS A 80 19.14 -11.01 6.79
N PRO A 81 19.34 -11.48 8.04
CA PRO A 81 20.60 -12.07 8.48
C PRO A 81 21.11 -13.23 7.61
N GLU A 82 20.19 -13.94 6.96
CA GLU A 82 20.44 -15.05 6.04
C GLU A 82 21.23 -14.64 4.79
N HIS A 83 21.17 -13.36 4.40
CA HIS A 83 21.79 -12.82 3.19
C HIS A 83 22.89 -11.79 3.49
N LYS A 84 23.44 -11.81 4.71
CA LYS A 84 24.44 -10.83 5.16
C LYS A 84 25.68 -10.73 4.26
N ASP A 85 26.11 -11.85 3.68
CA ASP A 85 27.28 -11.88 2.80
C ASP A 85 27.05 -11.12 1.47
N GLU A 86 25.79 -10.87 1.12
CA GLU A 86 25.36 -10.16 -0.11
C GLU A 86 24.72 -8.80 0.20
N GLU A 87 24.88 -8.30 1.43
CA GLU A 87 24.21 -7.09 1.94
C GLU A 87 24.35 -5.88 1.01
N ASP A 88 25.59 -5.57 0.59
CA ASP A 88 25.86 -4.41 -0.29
C ASP A 88 25.16 -4.54 -1.66
N ALA A 89 25.11 -5.75 -2.22
CA ALA A 89 24.48 -5.99 -3.52
C ALA A 89 22.95 -5.85 -3.42
N ILE A 90 22.36 -6.44 -2.39
CA ILE A 90 20.92 -6.35 -2.12
C ILE A 90 20.50 -4.90 -1.91
N LEU A 91 21.24 -4.13 -1.12
CA LEU A 91 20.92 -2.72 -0.89
C LEU A 91 21.04 -1.88 -2.18
N ILE A 92 21.98 -2.19 -3.07
CA ILE A 92 22.09 -1.53 -4.38
C ILE A 92 20.85 -1.84 -5.24
N ASP A 93 20.43 -3.11 -5.28
CA ASP A 93 19.30 -3.53 -6.10
C ASP A 93 17.97 -2.97 -5.55
N VAL A 94 17.77 -2.97 -4.24
CA VAL A 94 16.62 -2.31 -3.59
C VAL A 94 16.58 -0.81 -3.89
N LYS A 95 17.71 -0.10 -3.76
CA LYS A 95 17.79 1.33 -4.09
C LYS A 95 17.46 1.61 -5.56
N ARG A 96 17.94 0.74 -6.47
CA ARG A 96 17.63 0.84 -7.90
C ARG A 96 16.15 0.61 -8.19
N ALA A 97 15.56 -0.43 -7.59
CA ALA A 97 14.14 -0.75 -7.76
C ALA A 97 13.26 0.41 -7.27
N LEU A 98 13.64 1.04 -6.15
CA LEU A 98 12.93 2.18 -5.57
C LEU A 98 13.30 3.54 -6.16
N GLN A 99 14.27 3.59 -7.08
CA GLN A 99 14.81 4.84 -7.65
C GLN A 99 15.32 5.84 -6.59
N ILE A 100 15.82 5.32 -5.46
CA ILE A 100 16.45 6.12 -4.41
C ILE A 100 17.91 6.32 -4.80
N ILE A 101 18.29 7.57 -5.12
CA ILE A 101 19.65 7.97 -5.55
C ILE A 101 20.51 8.35 -4.35
#